data_AF-A0AAV4EQ44-F1
#
_entry.id   AF-A0AAV4EQ44-F1
#
_cell.length_a   1.000
_cell.length_b   1.000
_cell.length_c   1.000
_cell.angle_alpha   90.00
_cell.angle_beta   90.00
_cell.angle_gamma   90.00
#
_symmetry.space_group_name_H-M   'P 1'
#
loop_
_entity.id
_entity.type
_entity.pdbx_description
1 polymer ?
#
loop_
_entity_poly.entity_id
_entity_poly.type
_entity_poly.pdbx_seq_one_letter_code
_entity_poly.pdbx_strand_id
1 'polypeptide(L)' 'MADVHCMRDLIGHHVRWNYVINMPGQQFPLKSNLEMVRILKLYNGANDVLGDVRSKYVPRRYLFKHHVMMVRNTS' A
#
# COMPACT_ATOMS: atom_id res chain seq x y z
N MET A 1 -3.55 -6.99 5.03
CA MET A 1 -2.95 -6.81 6.36
C MET A 1 -1.45 -7.05 6.36
N ALA A 2 -0.93 -7.97 5.53
CA ALA A 2 0.52 -8.22 5.43
C ALA A 2 1.33 -6.97 5.05
N ASP A 3 0.96 -6.22 4.01
CA ASP A 3 1.75 -5.08 3.53
C ASP A 3 1.90 -3.98 4.59
N VAL A 4 0.84 -3.69 5.35
CA VAL A 4 0.84 -2.66 6.41
C VAL A 4 1.79 -3.05 7.54
N HIS A 5 1.84 -4.33 7.90
CA HIS A 5 2.82 -4.82 8.88
C HIS A 5 4.25 -4.66 8.36
N CYS A 6 4.52 -5.05 7.12
CA CYS A 6 5.84 -4.90 6.51
C CYS A 6 6.28 -3.42 6.42
N MET A 7 5.36 -2.52 6.04
CA MET A 7 5.64 -1.08 6.00
C MET A 7 5.97 -0.52 7.39
N ARG A 8 5.29 -0.98 8.44
CA ARG A 8 5.61 -0.59 9.82
C ARG A 8 7.04 -0.99 10.18
N ASP A 9 7.46 -2.20 9.81
CA ASP A 9 8.79 -2.69 10.11
C ASP A 9 9.86 -1.94 9.28
N LEU A 10 9.55 -1.56 8.04
CA LEU A 10 10.41 -0.73 7.19
C LEU A 10 10.64 0.68 7.77
N ILE A 11 9.66 1.28 8.45
CA ILE A 11 9.84 2.61 9.07
C ILE A 11 10.93 2.58 10.14
N GLY A 12 11.05 1.48 10.90
CA GLY A 12 12.08 1.31 11.93
C GLY A 12 13.43 0.78 11.41
N HIS A 13 13.57 0.54 10.11
CA HIS A 13 14.75 -0.10 9.55
C HIS A 13 15.95 0.86 9.45
N HIS A 14 17.15 0.34 9.72
CA HIS A 14 18.39 1.14 9.72
C HIS A 14 18.78 1.66 8.33
N VAL A 15 18.43 0.94 7.27
CA VAL A 15 18.63 1.38 5.88
C VAL A 15 17.59 2.43 5.53
N ARG A 16 18.05 3.61 5.11
CA ARG A 16 17.21 4.65 4.53
C ARG A 16 16.79 4.24 3.12
N TRP A 17 15.52 3.90 2.96
CA TRP A 17 14.91 3.60 1.68
C TRP A 17 14.27 4.86 1.07
N ASN A 18 14.16 4.90 -0.26
CA ASN A 18 13.54 6.02 -0.99
C ASN A 18 12.13 5.70 -1.48
N TYR A 19 11.87 4.44 -1.83
CA TYR A 19 10.59 3.95 -2.34
C TYR A 19 10.34 2.53 -1.83
N VAL A 20 9.07 2.19 -1.63
CA VAL A 20 8.60 0.84 -1.27
C VAL A 20 7.76 0.30 -2.41
N ILE A 21 8.08 -0.91 -2.86
CA ILE A 21 7.33 -1.63 -3.89
C ILE A 21 6.83 -2.93 -3.26
N ASN A 22 5.52 -3.13 -3.22
CA ASN A 22 4.93 -4.38 -2.76
C ASN A 22 4.80 -5.37 -3.93
N MET A 23 5.22 -6.62 -3.72
CA MET A 23 5.10 -7.68 -4.73
C MET A 23 4.56 -8.97 -4.10
N PRO A 24 3.43 -9.53 -4.60
CA PRO A 24 3.03 -10.89 -4.28
C PRO A 24 3.95 -11.91 -4.97
N GLY A 25 4.06 -13.12 -4.43
CA GLY A 25 5.03 -14.13 -4.90
C GLY A 25 4.89 -14.61 -6.35
N GLN A 26 3.78 -14.26 -7.03
CA GLN A 26 3.55 -14.59 -8.45
C GLN A 26 4.02 -13.50 -9.42
N GLN A 27 4.44 -12.33 -8.93
CA GLN A 27 4.96 -11.27 -9.78
C GLN A 27 6.43 -11.49 -10.12
N PHE A 28 6.81 -11.16 -11.35
CA PHE A 28 8.19 -11.21 -11.81
C PHE A 28 8.60 -9.85 -12.42
N PRO A 29 9.77 -9.31 -12.09
CA PRO A 29 10.22 -8.03 -12.62
C PRO A 29 10.49 -8.14 -14.12
N LEU A 30 9.86 -7.25 -14.91
CA LEU A 30 10.12 -7.11 -16.35
C LEU A 30 11.25 -6.13 -16.67
N LYS A 31 11.73 -5.42 -15.65
CA LYS A 31 12.78 -4.40 -15.74
C LYS A 31 13.94 -4.79 -14.83
N SER A 32 15.15 -4.52 -15.29
CA SER A 32 16.34 -4.64 -14.46
C SER A 32 16.30 -3.66 -13.30
N ASN A 33 17.09 -3.93 -12.26
CA ASN A 33 17.22 -3.01 -11.12
C ASN A 33 17.67 -1.61 -11.55
N LEU A 34 18.58 -1.49 -12.53
CA LEU A 34 19.05 -0.20 -13.03
C LEU A 34 17.92 0.59 -13.71
N GLU A 35 17.11 -0.06 -14.54
CA GLU A 35 15.96 0.58 -15.18
C GLU A 35 14.92 1.04 -14.14
N MET A 36 14.62 0.20 -13.15
CA MET A 36 13.70 0.56 -12.07
C MET A 36 14.21 1.78 -11.28
N VAL A 37 15.48 1.80 -10.89
CA VAL A 37 16.07 2.94 -10.16
C VAL A 37 16.02 4.22 -11.01
N ARG A 38 16.22 4.14 -12.33
CA ARG A 38 16.10 5.30 -13.23
C ARG A 38 14.66 5.83 -13.24
N ILE A 39 13.67 4.95 -13.36
CA ILE A 39 12.25 5.33 -13.34
C ILE A 39 11.89 5.99 -11.99
N LEU A 40 12.27 5.37 -10.88
CA LEU A 40 11.96 5.89 -9.53
C LEU A 40 12.63 7.25 -9.27
N LYS A 41 13.82 7.50 -9.81
CA LYS A 41 14.45 8.83 -9.72
C LYS A 41 13.67 9.90 -10.49
N LEU A 42 13.05 9.55 -11.63
CA LEU A 42 12.22 10.48 -12.39
C LEU A 42 10.94 10.88 -11.63
N TYR A 43 10.43 10.01 -10.75
CA TYR A 43 9.27 10.34 -9.90
C TYR A 43 9.55 11.42 -8.84
N ASN A 44 10.82 11.68 -8.51
CA ASN A 44 11.23 12.79 -7.64
C ASN A 44 10.41 12.91 -6.33
N GLY A 45 10.19 11.79 -5.65
CA GLY A 45 9.43 11.71 -4.40
C GLY A 45 7.91 11.55 -4.57
N ALA A 46 7.39 11.56 -5.81
CA ALA A 46 5.99 11.27 -6.07
C ALA A 46 5.69 9.76 -5.96
N ASN A 47 4.46 9.44 -5.55
CA ASN A 47 3.96 8.07 -5.50
C ASN A 47 3.24 7.72 -6.80
N ASP A 48 3.42 6.49 -7.27
CA ASP A 48 2.69 5.93 -8.40
C ASP A 48 1.84 4.76 -7.89
N VAL A 49 0.52 4.99 -7.81
CA VAL A 49 -0.45 4.01 -7.33
C VAL A 49 -1.70 4.09 -8.20
N LEU A 50 -2.08 2.96 -8.78
CA LEU A 50 -3.31 2.86 -9.57
C LEU A 50 -4.54 2.93 -8.66
N GLY A 51 -5.36 3.95 -8.87
CA GLY A 51 -6.64 4.13 -8.20
C GLY A 51 -7.78 4.29 -9.20
N ASP A 52 -8.86 3.51 -9.04
CA ASP A 52 -10.09 3.69 -9.80
C ASP A 52 -11.08 4.54 -8.99
N VAL A 53 -11.06 5.85 -9.26
CA VAL A 53 -11.96 6.83 -8.63
C VAL A 53 -13.18 7.16 -9.51
N ARG A 54 -13.20 6.70 -10.77
CA ARG A 54 -14.23 7.09 -11.75
C ARG A 54 -15.30 6.03 -11.93
N SER A 55 -15.03 4.78 -11.55
CA SER A 55 -15.99 3.70 -11.66
C SER A 55 -17.17 3.87 -10.70
N LYS A 56 -18.38 3.88 -11.29
CA LYS A 56 -19.65 3.90 -10.55
C LYS A 56 -19.86 2.66 -9.66
N TYR A 57 -19.03 1.62 -9.83
CA TYR A 57 -19.13 0.36 -9.09
C TYR A 57 -18.25 0.32 -7.83
N VAL A 58 -17.22 1.16 -7.73
CA VAL A 58 -16.31 1.19 -6.56
C VAL A 58 -17.04 1.58 -5.27
N PRO A 59 -17.96 2.57 -5.24
CA PRO A 59 -18.71 2.92 -4.03
C PRO A 59 -19.48 1.75 -3.41
N ARG A 60 -19.96 0.80 -4.23
CA ARG A 60 -20.72 -0.36 -3.75
C ARG A 60 -19.94 -1.22 -2.75
N ARG A 61 -18.60 -1.19 -2.79
CA ARG A 61 -17.75 -1.99 -1.90
C ARG A 61 -17.72 -1.50 -0.46
N TYR A 62 -18.13 -0.25 -0.20
CA TYR A 62 -18.05 0.38 1.12
C TYR A 62 -19.31 1.19 1.50
N LEU A 63 -20.47 0.85 0.90
CA LEU A 63 -21.76 1.51 1.20
C LEU A 63 -22.19 1.38 2.65
N PHE A 64 -21.92 0.22 3.25
CA PHE A 64 -22.33 -0.09 4.61
C PHE A 64 -21.12 -0.06 5.54
N LYS A 65 -21.23 0.70 6.62
CA LYS A 65 -20.24 0.75 7.70
C LYS A 65 -20.87 0.17 8.96
N HIS A 66 -20.17 -0.79 9.57
CA HIS A 66 -20.58 -1.34 10.85
C HIS A 66 -20.01 -0.46 11.97
N HIS A 67 -20.87 -0.04 12.89
CA HIS A 67 -20.44 0.63 14.12
C HIS A 67 -20.24 -0.43 15.20
N VAL A 68 -19.00 -0.57 15.68
CA VAL A 68 -18.70 -1.44 16.81
C VAL A 68 -19.11 -0.70 18.08
N MET A 69 -20.17 -1.16 18.73
CA MET A 69 -20.57 -0.68 20.05
C MET A 69 -19.90 -1.54 21.12
N MET A 70 -18.99 -0.94 21.90
CA MET A 70 -18.43 -1.62 23.06
C MET A 70 -19.49 -1.66 24.17
N VAL A 71 -20.12 -2.81 24.36
CA VAL A 71 -21.01 -3.04 25.50
C VAL A 71 -20.13 -3.24 26.73
N ARG A 72 -20.11 -2.27 27.63
CA ARG A 72 -19.51 -2.46 28.96
C ARG A 72 -20.47 -3.32 29.77
N ASN A 73 -20.07 -4.57 30.06
CA ASN A 73 -20.78 -5.37 31.05
C ASN A 73 -20.61 -4.70 32.41
N THR A 74 -21.68 -4.07 32.90
CA THR A 74 -21.83 -3.72 34.31
C THR A 74 -22.27 -4.99 35.04
N SER A 75 -21.39 -5.52 35.90
CA SER A 75 -21.75 -6.47 36.95
C SER A 75 -22.66 -5.84 37.99
#